data_AF-Q3UXV0-F1
#
_entry.id   AF-Q3UXV0-F1
#
_cell.length_a   1.000
_cell.length_b   1.000
_cell.length_c   1.000
_cell.angle_alpha   90.00
_cell.angle_beta   90.00
_cell.angle_gamma   90.00
#
_symmetry.space_group_name_H-M   'P 1'
#
loop_
_entity.id
_entity.type
_entity.pdbx_description
1 polymer ?
#
loop_
_entity_poly.entity_id
_entity_poly.type
_entity_poly.pdbx_seq_one_letter_code
_entity_poly.pdbx_strand_id
1 'polypeptide(L)'
;MEAAEKEEISVEDEAVDKTIFKDCGKIAFYRRQKQQLTKTTTYQALLGSVDTEQDSTRFQIISEATKIPLVAEVYGIEKDIFRLKINEETPLKPRYEVPDVINSKLGTVRLVCSGDTGSLILTNRKGDLKCHVSANPFKIDLLSKNEAVISINSLGQLYFEHLQVPHKQRYLYTLLALKIYLNGACLEYQLPWTRVFTLAQQMPYCLSFLPFPPTRL
;
A
#
# COMPACT_ATOMS: atom_id res chain seq x y z
N MET A 1 -30.26 -37.76 -51.05
CA MET A 1 -29.07 -36.99 -51.42
C MET A 1 -28.86 -36.02 -50.28
N GLU A 2 -28.04 -36.42 -49.33
CA GLU A 2 -27.81 -35.72 -48.07
C GLU A 2 -26.83 -34.58 -48.35
N ALA A 3 -27.26 -33.34 -48.10
CA ALA A 3 -26.46 -32.15 -48.35
C ALA A 3 -25.35 -32.09 -47.31
N ALA A 4 -24.11 -32.21 -47.77
CA ALA A 4 -22.93 -32.02 -46.94
C ALA A 4 -22.90 -30.56 -46.43
N GLU A 5 -23.07 -30.38 -45.13
CA GLU A 5 -22.75 -29.13 -44.45
C GLU A 5 -21.27 -28.81 -44.71
N LYS A 6 -21.01 -27.69 -45.39
CA LYS A 6 -19.68 -27.13 -45.49
C LYS A 6 -19.34 -26.53 -44.13
N GLU A 7 -18.49 -27.21 -43.36
CA GLU A 7 -17.79 -26.58 -42.25
C GLU A 7 -16.92 -25.45 -42.81
N GLU A 8 -17.29 -24.21 -42.50
CA GLU A 8 -16.40 -23.07 -42.71
C GLU A 8 -15.20 -23.21 -41.77
N ILE A 9 -14.07 -23.63 -42.32
CA ILE A 9 -12.79 -23.67 -41.62
C ILE A 9 -12.39 -22.21 -41.34
N SER A 10 -12.59 -21.76 -40.10
CA SER A 10 -12.12 -20.46 -39.64
C SER A 10 -10.59 -20.46 -39.58
N VAL A 11 -9.95 -19.74 -40.50
CA VAL A 11 -8.50 -19.64 -40.70
C VAL A 11 -7.74 -18.98 -39.53
N GLU A 12 -8.42 -18.55 -38.46
CA GLU A 12 -7.78 -17.81 -37.35
C GLU A 12 -7.21 -18.69 -36.22
N ASP A 13 -7.58 -19.97 -36.13
CA ASP A 13 -7.15 -20.83 -35.01
C ASP A 13 -5.76 -21.47 -35.19
N GLU A 14 -5.12 -21.35 -36.36
CA GLU A 14 -3.81 -21.96 -36.63
C GLU A 14 -2.60 -21.01 -36.49
N ALA A 15 -2.81 -19.70 -36.31
CA ALA A 15 -1.71 -18.73 -36.32
C ALA A 15 -0.95 -18.63 -34.98
N VAL A 16 -1.57 -19.04 -33.87
CA VAL A 16 -1.01 -18.87 -32.52
C VAL A 16 -1.35 -20.07 -31.64
N ASP A 17 -0.33 -20.73 -31.11
CA ASP A 17 -0.50 -21.74 -30.07
C ASP A 17 -0.91 -21.08 -28.75
N LYS A 18 -2.22 -21.17 -28.44
CA LYS A 18 -2.82 -20.62 -27.23
C LYS A 18 -2.25 -21.25 -25.94
N THR A 19 -1.61 -22.42 -26.01
CA THR A 19 -1.05 -23.11 -24.83
C THR A 19 0.19 -22.42 -24.26
N ILE A 20 0.87 -21.58 -25.04
CA ILE A 20 2.05 -20.81 -24.63
C ILE A 20 1.68 -19.69 -23.65
N PHE A 21 0.44 -19.18 -23.72
CA PHE A 21 -0.02 -18.08 -22.90
C PHE A 21 -0.55 -18.57 -21.55
N LYS A 22 -0.26 -17.80 -20.50
CA LYS A 22 -0.72 -18.13 -19.15
C LYS A 22 -2.19 -17.76 -18.99
N ASP A 23 -3.02 -18.77 -18.75
CA ASP A 23 -4.38 -18.55 -18.26
C ASP A 23 -4.37 -17.81 -16.93
N CYS A 24 -5.41 -17.02 -16.69
CA CYS A 24 -5.65 -16.35 -15.41
C CYS A 24 -5.53 -17.31 -14.20
N GLY A 25 -5.97 -18.57 -14.34
CA GLY A 25 -5.85 -19.60 -13.31
C GLY A 25 -4.40 -20.03 -13.00
N LYS A 26 -3.48 -19.90 -13.97
CA LYS A 26 -2.06 -20.21 -13.85
C LYS A 26 -1.24 -19.05 -13.30
N ILE A 27 -1.81 -17.83 -13.25
CA ILE A 27 -1.17 -16.63 -12.72
C ILE A 27 -1.44 -16.50 -11.21
N ALA A 28 -0.40 -16.70 -10.40
CA ALA A 28 -0.55 -16.80 -8.95
C ALA A 28 -1.09 -15.51 -8.29
N PHE A 29 -0.60 -14.33 -8.68
CA PHE A 29 -1.06 -13.06 -8.09
C PHE A 29 -2.52 -12.78 -8.45
N TYR A 30 -2.91 -13.04 -9.71
CA TYR A 30 -4.28 -12.88 -10.18
C TYR A 30 -5.24 -13.77 -9.39
N ARG A 31 -4.88 -15.05 -9.21
CA ARG A 31 -5.69 -15.99 -8.42
C ARG A 31 -5.87 -15.52 -6.98
N ARG A 32 -4.81 -15.04 -6.33
CA ARG A 32 -4.91 -14.49 -4.96
C ARG A 32 -5.81 -13.26 -4.92
N GLN A 33 -5.64 -12.32 -5.85
CA GLN A 33 -6.49 -11.13 -5.92
C GLN A 33 -7.97 -11.48 -6.13
N LYS A 34 -8.28 -12.45 -7.00
CA LYS A 34 -9.66 -12.95 -7.19
C LYS A 34 -10.23 -13.62 -5.93
N GLN A 35 -9.44 -14.40 -5.20
CA GLN A 35 -9.86 -14.99 -3.92
C GLN A 35 -10.09 -13.94 -2.84
N GLN A 36 -9.44 -12.77 -2.93
CA GLN A 36 -9.70 -11.67 -2.01
C GLN A 36 -10.99 -10.92 -2.35
N LEU A 37 -11.48 -10.94 -3.59
CA LEU A 37 -12.79 -10.33 -3.91
C LEU A 37 -13.95 -10.99 -3.14
N THR A 38 -13.79 -12.26 -2.75
CA THR A 38 -14.77 -12.98 -1.92
C THR A 38 -14.59 -12.73 -0.42
N LYS A 39 -13.53 -12.04 -0.01
CA LYS A 39 -13.21 -11.71 1.39
C LYS A 39 -13.30 -10.21 1.58
N THR A 40 -14.14 -9.74 2.48
CA THR A 40 -14.19 -8.32 2.80
C THR A 40 -12.95 -7.93 3.60
N THR A 41 -11.96 -7.34 2.94
CA THR A 41 -10.81 -6.72 3.61
C THR A 41 -11.10 -5.26 3.90
N THR A 42 -11.26 -4.92 5.17
CA THR A 42 -11.48 -3.54 5.59
C THR A 42 -10.14 -2.81 5.71
N TYR A 43 -10.04 -1.66 5.05
CA TYR A 43 -8.98 -0.68 5.27
C TYR A 43 -9.58 0.49 6.03
N GLN A 44 -8.78 1.07 6.92
CA GLN A 44 -9.13 2.28 7.65
C GLN A 44 -8.11 3.37 7.33
N ALA A 45 -8.57 4.56 6.97
CA ALA A 45 -7.70 5.73 6.86
C ALA A 45 -7.57 6.45 8.22
N LEU A 46 -6.33 6.79 8.56
CA LEU A 46 -6.00 7.53 9.77
C LEU A 46 -5.96 9.02 9.47
N LEU A 47 -7.10 9.70 9.59
CA LEU A 47 -7.19 11.14 9.27
C LEU A 47 -6.38 12.04 10.21
N GLY A 48 -6.02 11.56 11.42
CA GLY A 48 -5.09 12.26 12.31
C GLY A 48 -3.64 12.29 11.81
N SER A 49 -3.29 11.47 10.81
CA SER A 49 -1.97 11.44 10.18
C SER A 49 -1.89 12.29 8.91
N VAL A 50 -2.93 13.09 8.63
CA VAL A 50 -2.99 13.92 7.43
C VAL A 50 -1.88 14.96 7.48
N ASP A 51 -1.00 14.89 6.49
CA ASP A 51 0.02 15.88 6.22
C ASP A 51 -0.27 16.54 4.86
N THR A 52 -0.29 17.87 4.85
CA THR A 52 -0.55 18.63 3.64
C THR A 52 0.77 19.25 3.19
N GLU A 53 1.40 18.59 2.24
CA GLU A 53 2.57 19.11 1.54
C GLU A 53 2.14 20.16 0.50
N GLN A 54 3.12 20.78 -0.15
CA GLN A 54 2.86 21.87 -1.10
C GLN A 54 1.98 21.43 -2.29
N ASP A 55 2.14 20.19 -2.73
CA ASP A 55 1.52 19.64 -3.95
C ASP A 55 0.66 18.37 -3.70
N SER A 56 0.67 17.82 -2.50
CA SER A 56 -0.04 16.59 -2.14
C SER A 56 -0.58 16.60 -0.72
N THR A 57 -1.67 15.86 -0.53
CA THR A 57 -2.17 15.48 0.79
C THR A 57 -1.83 14.02 1.03
N ARG A 58 -1.08 13.74 2.09
CA ARG A 58 -0.64 12.42 2.50
C ARG A 58 -1.39 11.98 3.77
N PHE A 59 -1.80 10.73 3.83
CA PHE A 59 -2.37 10.13 5.05
C PHE A 59 -2.13 8.62 5.07
N GLN A 60 -2.10 8.04 6.27
CA GLN A 60 -1.91 6.59 6.42
C GLN A 60 -3.24 5.85 6.24
N ILE A 61 -3.15 4.65 5.66
CA ILE A 61 -4.24 3.66 5.64
C ILE A 61 -3.73 2.34 6.20
N ILE A 62 -4.52 1.68 7.04
CA ILE A 62 -4.17 0.43 7.69
C ILE A 62 -5.20 -0.64 7.32
N SER A 63 -4.72 -1.81 6.90
CA SER A 63 -5.59 -2.98 6.75
C SER A 63 -5.87 -3.60 8.11
N GLU A 64 -7.14 -3.93 8.38
CA GLU A 64 -7.50 -4.64 9.60
C GLU A 64 -6.86 -6.03 9.70
N ALA A 65 -6.58 -6.66 8.56
CA ALA A 65 -6.05 -8.02 8.49
C ALA A 65 -4.54 -8.08 8.70
N THR A 66 -3.77 -7.20 8.05
CA THR A 66 -2.30 -7.24 8.11
C THR A 66 -1.72 -6.31 9.17
N LYS A 67 -2.47 -5.28 9.59
CA LYS A 67 -2.01 -4.21 10.50
C LYS A 67 -0.74 -3.48 10.02
N ILE A 68 -0.43 -3.56 8.73
CA ILE A 68 0.72 -2.88 8.14
C ILE A 68 0.28 -1.51 7.63
N PRO A 69 0.99 -0.42 7.99
CA PRO A 69 0.68 0.91 7.51
C PRO A 69 1.09 1.08 6.05
N LEU A 70 0.13 1.56 5.27
CA LEU A 70 0.34 2.07 3.92
C LEU A 70 0.15 3.58 3.94
N VAL A 71 0.68 4.23 2.91
CA VAL A 71 0.61 5.66 2.70
C VAL A 71 -0.24 5.90 1.47
N ALA A 72 -1.30 6.68 1.60
CA ALA A 72 -2.06 7.22 0.49
C ALA A 72 -1.66 8.69 0.27
N GLU A 73 -1.31 9.02 -0.97
CA GLU A 73 -0.96 10.36 -1.42
C GLU A 73 -1.95 10.79 -2.50
N VAL A 74 -2.64 11.90 -2.26
CA VAL A 74 -3.59 12.49 -3.21
C VAL A 74 -3.01 13.78 -3.75
N TYR A 75 -2.82 13.83 -5.07
CA TYR A 75 -2.33 15.01 -5.78
C TYR A 75 -3.48 15.65 -6.55
N GLY A 76 -3.55 16.97 -6.49
CA GLY A 76 -4.31 17.77 -7.45
C GLY A 76 -3.45 18.03 -8.67
N ILE A 77 -3.99 17.79 -9.86
CA ILE A 77 -3.32 18.07 -11.14
C ILE A 77 -4.21 19.04 -11.93
N GLU A 78 -3.57 19.87 -12.75
CA GLU A 78 -4.26 20.76 -13.70
C GLU A 78 -5.31 20.01 -14.53
N LYS A 79 -6.31 20.76 -15.01
CA LYS A 79 -7.45 20.25 -15.80
C LYS A 79 -8.34 19.28 -15.00
N ASP A 80 -8.50 19.55 -13.71
CA ASP A 80 -9.43 18.85 -12.81
C ASP A 80 -9.16 17.34 -12.73
N ILE A 81 -7.88 16.99 -12.61
CA ILE A 81 -7.43 15.60 -12.44
C ILE A 81 -6.98 15.39 -11.00
N PHE A 82 -7.38 14.28 -10.41
CA PHE A 82 -6.82 13.78 -9.16
C PHE A 82 -5.96 12.55 -9.42
N ARG A 83 -4.79 12.49 -8.79
CA ARG A 83 -3.94 11.30 -8.79
C ARG A 83 -3.88 10.73 -7.38
N LEU A 84 -4.31 9.49 -7.24
CA LEU A 84 -4.15 8.70 -6.02
C LEU A 84 -2.94 7.77 -6.18
N LYS A 85 -2.00 7.84 -5.24
CA LYS A 85 -0.87 6.91 -5.12
C LYS A 85 -0.97 6.22 -3.77
N ILE A 86 -0.78 4.90 -3.74
CA ILE A 86 -0.73 4.10 -2.50
C ILE A 86 0.58 3.32 -2.49
N ASN A 87 1.33 3.44 -1.40
CA ASN A 87 2.59 2.72 -1.22
C ASN A 87 2.74 2.22 0.23
N GLU A 88 3.72 1.36 0.50
CA GLU A 88 4.08 1.02 1.88
C GLU A 88 4.77 2.20 2.56
N GLU A 89 4.51 2.40 3.85
CA GLU A 89 5.21 3.44 4.61
C GLU A 89 6.69 3.10 4.81
N THR A 90 6.99 1.84 5.13
CA THR A 90 8.33 1.33 5.39
C THR A 90 8.58 0.04 4.60
N PRO A 91 8.73 0.13 3.26
CA PRO A 91 8.92 -1.05 2.43
C PRO A 91 10.29 -1.70 2.65
N LEU A 92 10.35 -3.04 2.57
CA LEU A 92 11.64 -3.78 2.60
C LEU A 92 12.59 -3.37 1.47
N LYS A 93 12.03 -3.00 0.33
CA LYS A 93 12.72 -2.39 -0.81
C LYS A 93 11.75 -1.46 -1.54
N PRO A 94 12.20 -0.35 -2.15
CA PRO A 94 11.32 0.52 -2.91
C PRO A 94 10.49 -0.27 -3.93
N ARG A 95 9.18 0.03 -3.99
CA ARG A 95 8.31 -0.50 -5.03
C ARG A 95 8.63 0.18 -6.36
N TYR A 96 8.47 -0.57 -7.44
CA TYR A 96 8.70 -0.02 -8.77
C TYR A 96 7.70 1.09 -9.06
N GLU A 97 8.21 2.25 -9.40
CA GLU A 97 7.44 3.38 -9.93
C GLU A 97 7.82 3.56 -11.38
N VAL A 98 6.83 3.64 -12.27
CA VAL A 98 7.07 3.67 -13.72
C VAL A 98 7.76 4.98 -14.10
N PRO A 99 9.02 4.95 -14.58
CA PRO A 99 9.68 6.11 -15.11
C PRO A 99 9.21 6.38 -16.55
N ASP A 100 9.48 7.60 -17.05
CA ASP A 100 9.44 7.96 -18.48
C ASP A 100 8.08 7.90 -19.21
N VAL A 101 6.99 7.48 -18.56
CA VAL A 101 5.64 7.53 -19.18
C VAL A 101 5.03 8.93 -19.08
N ILE A 102 5.37 9.67 -18.03
CA ILE A 102 4.89 11.03 -17.78
C ILE A 102 5.93 11.99 -18.37
N ASN A 103 5.75 12.33 -19.64
CA ASN A 103 6.72 13.09 -20.44
C ASN A 103 6.84 14.58 -20.07
N SER A 104 5.95 15.09 -19.22
CA SER A 104 5.93 16.50 -18.80
C SER A 104 5.78 16.60 -17.28
N LYS A 105 6.46 17.56 -16.66
CA LYS A 105 6.21 17.93 -15.26
C LYS A 105 4.70 18.18 -15.09
N LEU A 106 4.03 17.31 -14.33
CA LEU A 106 2.60 17.46 -14.07
C LEU A 106 2.41 18.81 -13.37
N GLY A 107 1.56 19.67 -13.92
CA GLY A 107 1.16 20.90 -13.24
C GLY A 107 0.36 20.52 -12.00
N THR A 108 1.01 20.55 -10.84
CA THR A 108 0.39 20.25 -9.56
C THR A 108 -0.45 21.44 -9.12
N VAL A 109 -1.59 21.15 -8.53
CA VAL A 109 -2.51 22.15 -8.01
C VAL A 109 -2.70 21.91 -6.52
N ARG A 110 -2.43 22.94 -5.73
CA ARG A 110 -2.57 22.88 -4.28
C ARG A 110 -4.02 22.58 -3.90
N LEU A 111 -4.22 21.50 -3.16
CA LEU A 111 -5.50 21.10 -2.60
C LEU A 111 -5.72 21.77 -1.25
N VAL A 112 -6.96 22.19 -1.00
CA VAL A 112 -7.41 22.68 0.30
C VAL A 112 -8.08 21.54 1.03
N CYS A 113 -7.54 21.19 2.20
CA CYS A 113 -8.06 20.16 3.08
C CYS A 113 -9.11 20.75 4.03
N SER A 114 -10.29 20.17 4.03
CA SER A 114 -11.36 20.44 5.00
C SER A 114 -11.92 19.10 5.45
N GLY A 115 -12.01 18.83 6.74
CA GLY A 115 -12.47 17.53 7.20
C GLY A 115 -12.83 17.52 8.68
N ASP A 116 -13.42 16.40 9.08
CA ASP A 116 -13.76 16.07 10.46
C ASP A 116 -13.07 14.75 10.86
N THR A 117 -13.48 14.16 11.98
CA THR A 117 -12.91 12.92 12.51
C THR A 117 -13.15 11.70 11.58
N GLY A 118 -14.19 11.73 10.74
CA GLY A 118 -14.61 10.58 9.93
C GLY A 118 -14.43 10.75 8.41
N SER A 119 -14.19 11.97 7.95
CA SER A 119 -14.12 12.32 6.54
C SER A 119 -13.10 13.44 6.27
N LEU A 120 -12.44 13.36 5.12
CA LEU A 120 -11.53 14.38 4.63
C LEU A 120 -11.97 14.79 3.22
N ILE A 121 -12.26 16.06 3.03
CA ILE A 121 -12.64 16.66 1.75
C ILE A 121 -11.46 17.47 1.23
N LEU A 122 -10.99 17.11 0.04
CA LEU A 122 -9.94 17.79 -0.68
C LEU A 122 -10.56 18.54 -1.85
N THR A 123 -10.33 19.85 -1.92
CA THR A 123 -10.89 20.71 -2.95
C THR A 123 -9.81 21.44 -3.73
N ASN A 124 -10.00 21.58 -5.04
CA ASN A 124 -9.21 22.51 -5.84
C ASN A 124 -9.67 23.96 -5.56
N ARG A 125 -8.81 24.96 -5.76
CA ARG A 125 -9.13 26.39 -5.62
C ARG A 125 -10.36 26.85 -6.41
N LYS A 126 -10.68 26.20 -7.53
CA LYS A 126 -11.91 26.47 -8.30
C LYS A 126 -13.18 25.93 -7.64
N GLY A 127 -13.08 24.91 -6.80
CA GLY A 127 -14.18 24.35 -6.01
C GLY A 127 -15.11 23.37 -6.74
N ASP A 128 -15.01 23.25 -8.06
CA ASP A 128 -15.95 22.46 -8.88
C ASP A 128 -15.81 20.94 -8.69
N LEU A 129 -14.58 20.46 -8.45
CA LEU A 129 -14.26 19.06 -8.23
C LEU A 129 -13.74 18.85 -6.81
N LYS A 130 -14.33 17.88 -6.10
CA LYS A 130 -14.02 17.55 -4.71
C LYS A 130 -13.65 16.08 -4.60
N CYS A 131 -12.64 15.77 -3.81
CA CYS A 131 -12.27 14.40 -3.46
C CYS A 131 -12.63 14.18 -1.99
N HIS A 132 -13.64 13.34 -1.74
CA HIS A 132 -14.12 12.99 -0.42
C HIS A 132 -13.54 11.64 0.00
N VAL A 133 -12.75 11.63 1.06
CA VAL A 133 -12.13 10.45 1.65
C VAL A 133 -12.90 10.07 2.91
N SER A 134 -13.51 8.88 2.92
CA SER A 134 -14.13 8.29 4.11
C SER A 134 -13.11 7.48 4.89
N ALA A 135 -13.10 7.61 6.22
CA ALA A 135 -12.08 6.97 7.06
C ALA A 135 -12.31 5.46 7.26
N ASN A 136 -13.53 5.03 7.59
CA ASN A 136 -13.82 3.64 7.94
C ASN A 136 -15.22 3.20 7.45
N PRO A 137 -15.33 2.33 6.43
CA PRO A 137 -14.22 1.78 5.63
C PRO A 137 -13.58 2.86 4.75
N PHE A 138 -12.29 2.70 4.47
CA PHE A 138 -11.54 3.57 3.57
C PHE A 138 -12.17 3.55 2.17
N LYS A 139 -12.65 4.70 1.74
CA LYS A 139 -13.29 4.90 0.44
C LYS A 139 -12.96 6.30 -0.06
N ILE A 140 -12.82 6.47 -1.37
CA ILE A 140 -12.65 7.79 -1.97
C ILE A 140 -13.75 8.00 -3.00
N ASP A 141 -14.48 9.11 -2.88
CA ASP A 141 -15.49 9.55 -3.83
C ASP A 141 -15.04 10.85 -4.48
N LEU A 142 -14.98 10.88 -5.81
CA LEU A 142 -14.75 12.09 -6.60
C LEU A 142 -16.11 12.69 -6.94
N LEU A 143 -16.39 13.87 -6.40
CA LEU A 143 -17.63 14.59 -6.60
C LEU A 143 -17.45 15.76 -7.57
N SER A 144 -18.37 15.87 -8.52
CA SER A 144 -18.55 17.04 -9.38
C SER A 144 -19.94 17.61 -9.14
N LYS A 145 -20.06 18.91 -8.85
CA LYS A 145 -21.36 19.55 -8.54
C LYS A 145 -22.18 18.82 -7.46
N ASN A 146 -21.51 18.26 -6.46
CA ASN A 146 -22.07 17.44 -5.37
C ASN A 146 -22.62 16.07 -5.76
N GLU A 147 -22.38 15.58 -6.98
CA GLU A 147 -22.68 14.21 -7.39
C GLU A 147 -21.40 13.39 -7.51
N ALA A 148 -21.40 12.16 -6.97
CA ALA A 148 -20.27 11.25 -7.06
C ALA A 148 -20.13 10.71 -8.50
N VAL A 149 -19.04 11.09 -9.17
CA VAL A 149 -18.73 10.67 -10.55
C VAL A 149 -17.92 9.37 -10.54
N ILE A 150 -17.00 9.22 -9.59
CA ILE A 150 -16.14 8.04 -9.44
C ILE A 150 -16.03 7.67 -7.97
N SER A 151 -16.16 6.39 -7.67
CA SER A 151 -15.92 5.84 -6.33
C SER A 151 -14.79 4.80 -6.37
N ILE A 152 -13.77 5.01 -5.56
CA ILE A 152 -12.62 4.12 -5.38
C ILE A 152 -12.82 3.34 -4.08
N ASN A 153 -12.60 2.03 -4.15
CA ASN A 153 -12.77 1.09 -3.04
C ASN A 153 -14.20 1.05 -2.44
N SER A 154 -15.23 1.39 -3.20
CA SER A 154 -16.63 1.30 -2.76
C SER A 154 -17.06 -0.11 -2.34
N LEU A 155 -16.48 -1.12 -3.01
CA LEU A 155 -16.75 -2.54 -2.73
C LEU A 155 -15.80 -3.16 -1.71
N GLY A 156 -14.87 -2.39 -1.12
CA GLY A 156 -13.88 -2.93 -0.18
C GLY A 156 -12.90 -3.93 -0.80
N GLN A 157 -12.64 -3.81 -2.10
CA GLN A 157 -11.81 -4.73 -2.89
C GLN A 157 -10.34 -4.29 -3.01
N LEU A 158 -9.97 -3.20 -2.35
CA LEU A 158 -8.57 -2.79 -2.23
C LEU A 158 -7.77 -3.94 -1.61
N TYR A 159 -6.78 -4.43 -2.31
CA TYR A 159 -5.91 -5.50 -1.84
C TYR A 159 -4.46 -5.17 -2.16
N PHE A 160 -3.65 -5.02 -1.12
CA PHE A 160 -2.26 -4.64 -1.23
C PHE A 160 -1.38 -5.71 -0.58
N GLU A 161 -0.66 -6.48 -1.40
CA GLU A 161 0.29 -7.49 -0.90
C GLU A 161 1.60 -6.82 -0.49
N HIS A 162 1.86 -6.74 0.81
CA HIS A 162 3.11 -6.17 1.34
C HIS A 162 4.33 -7.02 0.98
N LEU A 163 5.51 -6.40 0.96
CA LEU A 163 6.74 -7.12 0.64
C LEU A 163 7.15 -8.02 1.81
N GLN A 164 7.51 -9.26 1.49
CA GLN A 164 7.88 -10.28 2.45
C GLN A 164 9.35 -10.65 2.30
N VAL A 165 10.05 -10.86 3.42
CA VAL A 165 11.41 -11.41 3.39
C VAL A 165 11.37 -12.80 2.74
N PRO A 166 12.22 -13.07 1.73
CA PRO A 166 12.28 -14.37 1.09
C PRO A 166 12.46 -15.49 2.10
N HIS A 167 11.71 -16.58 1.94
CA HIS A 167 11.65 -17.69 2.89
C HIS A 167 13.04 -18.29 3.23
N LYS A 168 13.96 -18.34 2.26
CA LYS A 168 15.34 -18.84 2.46
C LYS A 168 16.15 -17.99 3.43
N GLN A 169 15.95 -16.68 3.44
CA GLN A 169 16.68 -15.76 4.32
C GLN A 169 16.12 -15.75 5.74
N ARG A 170 14.82 -16.02 5.91
CA ARG A 170 14.18 -16.11 7.23
C ARG A 170 14.89 -17.12 8.14
N TYR A 171 15.17 -18.33 7.65
CA TYR A 171 15.87 -19.36 8.45
C TYR A 171 17.25 -18.91 8.93
N LEU A 172 18.02 -18.22 8.09
CA LEU A 172 19.35 -17.73 8.46
C LEU A 172 19.26 -16.68 9.57
N TYR A 173 18.34 -15.72 9.48
CA TYR A 173 18.14 -14.71 10.52
C TYR A 173 17.63 -15.32 11.83
N THR A 174 16.69 -16.27 11.77
CA THR A 174 16.19 -16.94 12.97
C THR A 174 17.29 -17.76 13.65
N LEU A 175 18.11 -18.48 12.88
CA LEU A 175 19.26 -19.22 13.41
C LEU A 175 20.33 -18.28 13.99
N LEU A 176 20.60 -17.14 13.35
CA LEU A 176 21.55 -16.14 13.84
C LEU A 176 21.06 -15.53 15.17
N ALA A 177 19.80 -15.15 15.25
CA ALA A 177 19.18 -14.61 16.47
C ALA A 177 19.17 -15.63 17.61
N LEU A 178 18.83 -16.90 17.31
CA LEU A 178 18.88 -17.99 18.28
C LEU A 178 20.33 -18.24 18.73
N LYS A 179 21.30 -18.16 17.82
CA LYS A 179 22.72 -18.32 18.13
C LYS A 179 23.24 -17.17 19.00
N ILE A 180 22.79 -15.93 18.77
CA ILE A 180 23.13 -14.78 19.63
C ILE A 180 22.50 -14.96 21.02
N TYR A 181 21.22 -15.36 21.08
CA TYR A 181 20.49 -15.59 22.32
C TYR A 181 21.08 -16.73 23.16
N LEU A 182 21.42 -17.86 22.53
CA LEU A 182 22.00 -19.04 23.19
C LEU A 182 23.47 -18.87 23.59
N ASN A 183 24.25 -18.06 22.85
CA ASN A 183 25.66 -17.81 23.19
C ASN A 183 25.86 -16.62 24.15
N GLY A 184 24.80 -16.02 24.69
CA GLY A 184 24.90 -15.01 25.74
C GLY A 184 25.82 -13.82 25.39
N ALA A 185 25.99 -13.51 24.11
CA ALA A 185 26.89 -12.47 23.64
C ALA A 185 26.25 -11.08 23.81
N CYS A 186 25.96 -10.71 25.05
CA CYS A 186 25.97 -9.31 25.47
C CYS A 186 27.45 -8.92 25.57
N LEU A 187 28.09 -8.66 24.44
CA LEU A 187 29.43 -8.10 24.44
C LEU A 187 29.32 -6.63 24.86
N GLU A 188 29.71 -6.37 26.11
CA GLU A 188 30.30 -5.10 26.50
C GLU A 188 31.34 -4.69 25.45
N TYR A 189 30.96 -3.77 24.56
CA TYR A 189 31.91 -2.90 23.89
C TYR A 189 31.38 -1.48 23.98
N GLN A 190 32.09 -0.70 24.80
CA GLN A 190 32.05 0.75 24.83
C GLN A 190 32.21 1.31 23.41
N LEU A 191 31.08 1.68 22.81
CA LEU A 191 30.99 2.69 21.75
C LEU A 191 29.84 3.65 22.13
N PRO A 192 30.00 4.95 21.86
CA PRO A 192 29.20 6.01 22.46
C PRO A 192 27.70 5.92 22.09
N TRP A 193 26.86 6.02 23.12
CA TRP A 193 25.41 5.80 23.12
C TRP A 193 24.56 6.76 22.26
N THR A 194 25.16 7.69 21.53
CA THR A 194 24.45 8.64 20.67
C THR A 194 24.22 8.16 19.23
N ARG A 195 24.73 6.98 18.83
CA ARG A 195 24.49 6.40 17.49
C ARG A 195 23.65 5.12 17.43
N VAL A 196 23.33 4.50 18.57
CA VAL A 196 22.44 3.32 18.61
C VAL A 196 20.96 3.74 18.55
N PHE A 197 20.64 4.96 18.99
CA PHE A 197 19.28 5.50 18.94
C PHE A 197 18.72 5.72 17.52
N THR A 198 19.57 5.89 16.50
CA THR A 198 19.12 6.05 15.11
C THR A 198 18.79 4.72 14.42
N LEU A 199 19.25 3.59 14.98
CA LEU A 199 18.96 2.24 14.48
C LEU A 199 17.79 1.56 15.21
N ALA A 200 17.42 2.05 16.39
CA ALA A 200 16.32 1.51 17.20
C ALA A 200 14.96 2.20 16.95
N GLN A 201 14.91 3.30 16.20
CA GLN A 201 13.65 3.94 15.76
C GLN A 201 12.82 3.04 14.79
N GLN A 202 13.35 1.86 14.44
CA GLN A 202 12.72 0.82 13.61
C GLN A 202 12.02 -0.31 14.39
N MET A 203 11.97 -0.28 15.73
CA MET A 203 11.27 -1.29 16.54
C MET A 203 10.56 -0.63 17.75
N PRO A 204 9.23 -0.46 17.73
CA PRO A 204 8.50 -0.03 18.92
C PRO A 204 8.20 -1.23 19.82
N TYR A 205 7.99 -0.95 21.09
CA TYR A 205 7.62 -1.85 22.19
C TYR A 205 8.80 -2.57 22.86
N CYS A 206 9.37 -1.94 23.89
CA CYS A 206 9.57 -2.66 25.14
C CYS A 206 9.56 -1.73 26.36
N LEU A 207 8.87 -2.24 27.39
CA LEU A 207 8.47 -1.60 28.62
C LEU A 207 9.64 -1.09 29.47
N SER A 208 9.39 0.02 30.14
CA SER A 208 10.10 0.49 31.32
C SER A 208 9.91 -0.45 32.51
N PHE A 209 11.00 -0.86 33.16
CA PHE A 209 11.04 -1.07 34.62
C PHE A 209 12.37 -0.54 35.17
N LEU A 210 12.25 0.39 36.13
CA LEU A 210 13.31 1.00 36.94
C LEU A 210 13.49 0.18 38.25
N PRO A 211 14.49 0.47 39.12
CA PRO A 211 15.55 -0.48 39.45
C PRO A 211 15.47 -1.04 40.87
N PHE A 212 16.20 -2.12 41.14
CA PHE A 212 16.66 -2.47 42.49
C PHE A 212 18.17 -2.21 42.59
N PRO A 213 18.67 -1.53 43.64
CA PRO A 213 20.09 -1.27 43.82
C PRO A 213 20.81 -2.42 44.57
N PRO A 214 22.15 -2.38 44.64
CA PRO A 214 22.99 -3.56 44.80
C PRO A 214 23.35 -3.90 46.26
N THR A 215 23.80 -5.14 46.39
CA THR A 215 24.48 -5.81 47.50
C THR A 215 25.42 -4.96 48.36
N ARG A 216 25.48 -5.27 49.67
CA ARG A 216 26.71 -5.23 50.47
C ARG A 216 26.74 -6.32 51.55
N LEU A 217 27.88 -7.02 51.57
CA LEU A 217 28.48 -7.97 52.53
C LEU A 217 27.76 -9.29 52.77
#